data_AF-A0A536NN08-F1
#
_entry.id   AF-A0A536NN08-F1
#
_cell.length_a   1.000
_cell.length_b   1.000
_cell.length_c   1.000
_cell.angle_alpha   90.00
_cell.angle_beta   90.00
_cell.angle_gamma   90.00
#
_symmetry.space_group_name_H-M   'P 1'
#
loop_
_entity.id
_entity.type
_entity.pdbx_description
1 polymer ?
#
loop_
_entity_poly.entity_id
_entity_poly.type
_entity_poly.pdbx_seq_one_letter_code
_entity_poly.pdbx_strand_id
1 'polypeptide(L)'
;MARFLVVATAGAGGDLPPLAAASLALRDRGHDTIFIGDAPVQRLLGPLRVDVDILPKEFDLGPRMAGVIQNAMQVTGGDLAKAGPLVQRGLTVWAHEVAEPISRLIDRHRPTAIVTSLFG
;
A
#
# COMPACT_ATOMS: atom_id res chain seq x y z
N MET A 1 24.84 -2.48 -7.95
CA MET A 1 23.78 -1.49 -7.67
C MET A 1 22.48 -2.01 -8.25
N ALA A 2 21.43 -2.13 -7.44
CA ALA A 2 20.12 -2.67 -7.84
C ALA A 2 19.03 -1.69 -7.38
N ARG A 3 17.85 -1.76 -8.00
CA ARG A 3 16.69 -0.92 -7.65
C ARG A 3 15.59 -1.77 -7.04
N PHE A 4 15.10 -1.38 -5.88
CA PHE A 4 14.00 -2.02 -5.18
C PHE A 4 12.78 -1.11 -5.16
N LEU A 5 11.64 -1.65 -5.52
CA LEU A 5 10.35 -0.96 -5.40
C LEU A 5 9.59 -1.55 -4.22
N VAL A 6 9.24 -0.71 -3.25
CA VAL A 6 8.56 -1.14 -2.02
C VAL A 6 7.12 -0.67 -2.05
N VAL A 7 6.16 -1.60 -2.11
CA VAL A 7 4.74 -1.28 -2.16
C VAL A 7 4.14 -1.37 -0.75
N ALA A 8 3.53 -0.27 -0.30
CA ALA A 8 2.92 -0.13 1.03
C ALA A 8 1.74 0.84 0.98
N THR A 9 0.58 0.48 1.52
CA THR A 9 -0.65 1.32 1.53
C THR A 9 -1.25 1.42 2.94
N ALA A 10 -2.22 2.31 3.15
CA ALA A 10 -2.84 2.65 4.44
C ALA A 10 -1.86 3.10 5.52
N GLY A 11 -0.76 3.77 5.16
CA GLY A 11 0.34 4.03 6.10
C GLY A 11 1.04 2.76 6.60
N ALA A 12 0.71 1.60 6.01
CA ALA A 12 1.21 0.24 6.27
C ALA A 12 1.28 -0.18 7.75
N GLY A 13 0.56 0.49 8.66
CA GLY A 13 0.41 0.08 10.06
C GLY A 13 1.66 -0.53 10.69
N GLY A 14 1.58 -1.83 11.04
CA GLY A 14 2.71 -2.61 11.58
C GLY A 14 3.78 -3.02 10.57
N ASP A 15 3.46 -3.01 9.27
CA ASP A 15 4.36 -3.39 8.19
C ASP A 15 5.28 -2.23 7.75
N LEU A 16 4.89 -0.98 7.97
CA LEU A 16 5.69 0.17 7.52
C LEU A 16 7.08 0.23 8.20
N PRO A 17 7.21 0.09 9.54
CA PRO A 17 8.52 0.14 10.17
C PRO A 17 9.53 -0.92 9.65
N PRO A 18 9.19 -2.22 9.52
CA PRO A 18 10.15 -3.19 8.99
C PRO A 18 10.47 -2.94 7.51
N LEU A 19 9.52 -2.50 6.69
CA LEU A 19 9.79 -2.13 5.28
C LEU A 19 10.73 -0.92 5.19
N ALA A 20 10.51 0.11 6.02
CA ALA A 20 11.37 1.29 6.08
C ALA A 20 12.79 0.93 6.52
N ALA A 21 12.93 0.12 7.58
CA ALA A 21 14.23 -0.33 8.08
C ALA A 21 15.01 -1.14 7.02
N ALA A 22 14.36 -2.08 6.34
CA ALA A 22 14.97 -2.86 5.26
C ALA A 22 15.42 -1.95 4.10
N SER A 23 14.62 -0.95 3.76
CA SER A 23 14.91 -0.02 2.66
C SER A 23 16.10 0.88 2.97
N LEU A 24 16.18 1.42 4.20
CA LEU A 24 17.34 2.19 4.66
C LEU A 24 18.62 1.33 4.63
N ALA A 25 18.54 0.09 5.11
CA ALA A 25 19.68 -0.83 5.08
C ALA A 25 20.14 -1.21 3.66
N LEU A 26 19.23 -1.23 2.68
CA LEU A 26 19.57 -1.41 1.26
C LEU A 26 20.23 -0.15 0.68
N ARG A 27 19.75 1.04 1.03
CA ARG A 27 20.37 2.32 0.63
C ARG A 27 21.78 2.46 1.16
N ASP A 28 22.02 2.10 2.42
CA ASP A 28 23.36 2.10 3.03
C ASP A 28 24.34 1.18 2.30
N ARG A 29 23.83 0.15 1.60
CA ARG A 29 24.62 -0.77 0.75
C ARG A 29 24.76 -0.28 -0.71
N GLY A 30 24.32 0.93 -1.02
CA GLY A 30 24.40 1.53 -2.35
C GLY A 30 23.32 1.05 -3.33
N HIS A 31 22.19 0.55 -2.82
CA HIS A 31 21.01 0.26 -3.64
C HIS A 31 20.05 1.46 -3.71
N ASP A 32 19.28 1.51 -4.80
CA ASP A 32 18.20 2.47 -4.96
C ASP A 32 16.90 1.86 -4.39
N THR A 33 16.14 2.63 -3.61
CA THR A 33 14.87 2.18 -3.02
C THR A 33 13.82 3.25 -3.16
N ILE A 34 12.69 2.89 -3.78
CA ILE A 34 11.55 3.79 -3.98
C ILE A 34 10.33 3.13 -3.38
N PHE A 35 9.58 3.87 -2.57
CA PHE A 35 8.28 3.41 -2.08
C PHE A 35 7.18 3.80 -3.06
N ILE A 36 6.17 2.94 -3.19
CA ILE A 36 4.86 3.27 -3.74
C ILE A 36 3.88 3.20 -2.58
N GLY A 37 3.09 4.25 -2.37
CA GLY A 37 2.08 4.24 -1.34
C GLY A 37 1.10 5.39 -1.38
N ASP A 38 0.24 5.47 -0.39
CA ASP A 38 -0.73 6.55 -0.25
C ASP A 38 -0.16 7.75 0.53
N ALA A 39 -0.94 8.83 0.62
CA ALA A 39 -0.51 10.05 1.31
C ALA A 39 -0.05 9.82 2.77
N PRO A 40 -0.70 8.94 3.56
CA PRO A 40 -0.19 8.53 4.87
C PRO A 40 1.23 7.95 4.85
N VAL A 41 1.56 7.07 3.90
CA VAL A 41 2.92 6.49 3.77
C VAL A 41 3.95 7.59 3.54
N GLN A 42 3.69 8.53 2.63
CA GLN A 42 4.64 9.62 2.40
C GLN A 42 4.82 10.51 3.62
N ARG A 43 3.74 10.80 4.36
CA ARG A 43 3.84 11.61 5.59
C ARG A 43 4.74 10.95 6.64
N LEU A 44 4.67 9.63 6.78
CA LEU A 44 5.45 8.87 7.76
C LEU A 44 6.91 8.68 7.33
N LEU A 45 7.17 8.51 6.03
CA LEU A 45 8.50 8.25 5.49
C LEU A 45 9.29 9.51 5.13
N GLY A 46 8.61 10.63 4.89
CA GLY A 46 9.23 11.91 4.53
C GLY A 46 10.35 12.36 5.48
N PRO A 47 10.18 12.31 6.82
CA PRO A 47 11.24 12.63 7.77
C PRO A 47 12.49 11.76 7.66
N LEU A 48 12.35 10.53 7.14
CA LEU A 48 13.46 9.59 6.91
C LEU A 48 14.13 9.80 5.54
N ARG A 49 13.71 10.82 4.77
CA ARG A 49 14.20 11.11 3.41
C ARG A 49 14.13 9.90 2.49
N VAL A 50 13.05 9.13 2.62
CA VAL A 50 12.73 8.00 1.74
C VAL A 50 11.80 8.51 0.64
N ASP A 51 12.16 8.21 -0.60
CA ASP A 51 11.38 8.63 -1.76
C ASP A 51 10.10 7.79 -1.87
N VAL A 52 8.98 8.48 -2.11
CA VAL A 52 7.65 7.87 -2.23
C VAL A 52 6.96 8.41 -3.47
N ASP A 53 6.57 7.51 -4.37
CA ASP A 53 5.58 7.79 -5.39
C ASP A 53 4.18 7.60 -4.82
N ILE A 54 3.44 8.70 -4.72
CA ILE A 54 2.08 8.65 -4.21
C ILE A 54 1.15 8.08 -5.27
N LEU A 55 0.34 7.11 -4.87
CA LEU A 55 -0.80 6.65 -5.64
C LEU A 55 -1.87 7.76 -5.75
N PRO A 56 -2.69 7.75 -6.81
CA PRO A 56 -3.85 8.63 -6.90
C PRO A 56 -4.77 8.50 -5.67
N LYS A 57 -5.34 9.61 -5.20
CA LYS A 57 -6.10 9.69 -3.94
C LYS A 57 -7.31 8.77 -3.89
N GLU A 58 -7.89 8.46 -5.05
CA GLU A 58 -8.99 7.50 -5.19
C GLU A 58 -8.60 6.08 -4.75
N PHE A 59 -7.31 5.77 -4.68
CA PHE A 59 -6.78 4.49 -4.21
C PHE A 59 -6.30 4.51 -2.75
N ASP A 60 -6.48 5.62 -2.02
CA ASP A 60 -6.17 5.68 -0.59
C ASP A 60 -6.98 4.58 0.14
N LEU A 61 -6.27 3.62 0.75
CA LEU A 61 -6.91 2.42 1.31
C LEU A 61 -7.77 2.76 2.52
N GLY A 62 -7.38 3.73 3.37
CA GLY A 62 -8.12 4.11 4.56
C GLY A 62 -9.59 4.50 4.27
N PRO A 63 -9.84 5.53 3.45
CA PRO A 63 -11.20 5.91 3.03
C PRO A 63 -11.95 4.79 2.31
N ARG A 64 -11.27 4.03 1.43
CA ARG A 64 -11.91 2.93 0.70
C ARG A 64 -12.38 1.82 1.63
N MET A 65 -11.52 1.39 2.54
CA MET A 65 -11.82 0.37 3.55
C MET A 65 -12.96 0.83 4.47
N ALA A 66 -12.93 2.08 4.94
CA ALA A 66 -14.00 2.63 5.76
C ALA A 66 -15.35 2.60 5.02
N GLY A 67 -15.39 3.01 3.75
CA GLY A 67 -16.61 2.97 2.93
C GLY A 67 -17.13 1.55 2.70
N VAL A 68 -16.23 0.60 2.42
CA VAL A 68 -16.57 -0.83 2.25
C VAL A 68 -17.15 -1.42 3.54
N ILE A 69 -16.54 -1.13 4.70
CA ILE A 69 -17.03 -1.57 6.01
C ILE A 69 -18.41 -0.97 6.31
N GLN A 70 -18.59 0.34 6.11
CA GLN A 70 -19.87 1.01 6.36
C GLN A 70 -20.99 0.42 5.50
N ASN A 71 -20.75 0.21 4.20
CA ASN A 71 -21.72 -0.39 3.30
C ASN A 71 -22.05 -1.85 3.70
N ALA A 72 -21.03 -2.65 4.02
CA ALA A 72 -21.24 -4.03 4.48
C ALA A 72 -22.11 -4.08 5.75
N MET A 73 -21.83 -3.23 6.73
CA MET A 73 -22.60 -3.14 7.97
C MET A 73 -24.05 -2.69 7.73
N GLN A 74 -24.28 -1.74 6.83
CA GLN A 74 -25.63 -1.32 6.47
C GLN A 74 -26.42 -2.45 5.81
N VAL A 75 -25.82 -3.15 4.85
CA VAL A 75 -26.47 -4.25 4.12
C VAL A 75 -26.80 -5.44 5.03
N THR A 76 -26.00 -5.69 6.06
CA THR A 76 -26.18 -6.84 6.95
C THR A 76 -26.90 -6.52 8.25
N GLY A 77 -27.33 -5.27 8.45
CA GLY A 77 -27.92 -4.83 9.72
C GLY A 77 -26.94 -4.92 10.89
N GLY A 78 -25.64 -4.78 10.63
CA GLY A 78 -24.58 -4.87 11.63
C GLY A 78 -24.14 -6.30 11.99
N ASP A 79 -24.64 -7.32 11.30
CA ASP A 79 -24.18 -8.70 11.49
C ASP A 79 -22.75 -8.86 10.94
N LEU A 80 -21.78 -8.99 11.86
CA LEU A 80 -20.36 -9.09 11.55
C LEU A 80 -20.01 -10.33 10.74
N ALA A 81 -20.66 -11.47 11.01
CA ALA A 81 -20.38 -12.72 10.32
C ALA A 81 -20.80 -12.63 8.84
N LYS A 82 -21.86 -11.87 8.55
CA LYS A 82 -22.30 -11.58 7.17
C LYS A 82 -21.52 -10.43 6.54
N ALA A 83 -21.06 -9.46 7.32
CA ALA A 83 -20.32 -8.30 6.83
C ALA A 83 -18.91 -8.69 6.35
N GLY A 84 -18.23 -9.60 7.06
CA GLY A 84 -16.86 -10.03 6.75
C GLY A 84 -16.64 -10.39 5.26
N PRO A 85 -17.43 -11.31 4.67
CA PRO A 85 -17.32 -11.65 3.25
C PRO A 85 -17.58 -10.47 2.30
N LEU A 86 -18.45 -9.52 2.65
CA LEU A 86 -18.67 -8.31 1.85
C LEU A 86 -17.47 -7.37 1.90
N VAL A 87 -16.85 -7.23 3.08
CA VAL A 87 -15.63 -6.44 3.25
C VAL A 87 -14.49 -7.03 2.44
N GLN A 88 -14.29 -8.36 2.55
CA GLN A 88 -13.25 -9.06 1.78
C GLN A 88 -13.43 -8.85 0.27
N ARG A 89 -14.67 -8.98 -0.25
CA ARG A 89 -14.96 -8.72 -1.67
C ARG A 89 -14.66 -7.27 -2.06
N GLY A 90 -15.08 -6.30 -1.25
CA GLY A 90 -14.82 -4.88 -1.51
C GLY A 90 -13.33 -4.54 -1.56
N LEU A 91 -12.54 -5.11 -0.64
CA LEU A 91 -11.09 -4.95 -0.64
C LEU A 91 -10.43 -5.68 -1.82
N THR A 92 -10.94 -6.84 -2.23
CA THR A 92 -10.47 -7.55 -3.44
C THR A 92 -10.66 -6.69 -4.69
N VAL A 93 -11.81 -6.03 -4.82
CA VAL A 93 -12.06 -5.10 -5.93
C VAL A 93 -11.07 -3.94 -5.90
N TRP A 94 -10.87 -3.31 -4.74
CA TRP A 94 -9.87 -2.24 -4.60
C TRP A 94 -8.45 -2.71 -4.95
N ALA A 95 -8.04 -3.90 -4.52
CA ALA A 95 -6.72 -4.47 -4.83
C ALA A 95 -6.53 -4.65 -6.35
N HIS A 96 -7.59 -5.04 -7.06
CA HIS A 96 -7.56 -5.11 -8.52
C HIS A 96 -7.49 -3.72 -9.17
N GLU A 97 -8.25 -2.76 -8.67
CA GLU A 97 -8.25 -1.37 -9.16
C GLU A 97 -6.88 -0.69 -8.99
N VAL A 98 -6.19 -0.92 -7.86
CA VAL A 98 -4.88 -0.31 -7.57
C VAL A 98 -3.71 -1.03 -8.27
N ALA A 99 -3.91 -2.26 -8.75
CA ALA A 99 -2.86 -3.01 -9.45
C ALA A 99 -2.39 -2.29 -10.73
N GLU A 100 -3.31 -1.66 -11.48
CA GLU A 100 -2.99 -0.95 -12.72
C GLU A 100 -2.04 0.26 -12.51
N PRO A 101 -2.33 1.23 -11.62
CA PRO A 101 -1.39 2.32 -11.35
C PRO A 101 -0.05 1.81 -10.77
N ILE A 102 -0.05 0.75 -9.96
CA ILE A 102 1.20 0.13 -9.47
C ILE A 102 1.99 -0.47 -10.64
N SER A 103 1.34 -1.18 -11.56
CA SER A 103 1.99 -1.75 -12.76
C SER A 103 2.69 -0.69 -13.58
N ARG A 104 2.03 0.46 -13.81
CA ARG A 104 2.64 1.59 -14.53
C ARG A 104 3.87 2.15 -13.82
N LEU A 105 3.89 2.16 -12.48
CA LEU A 105 5.06 2.58 -11.70
C LEU A 105 6.18 1.54 -11.76
N ILE A 106 5.85 0.24 -11.75
CA ILE A 106 6.82 -0.84 -11.96
C ILE A 106 7.47 -0.69 -13.34
N ASP A 107 6.68 -0.47 -14.40
CA ASP A 107 7.19 -0.30 -15.77
C ASP A 107 8.07 0.94 -15.92
N ARG A 108 7.69 2.04 -15.25
CA ARG A 108 8.45 3.30 -15.24
C ARG A 108 9.80 3.14 -14.56
N HIS A 109 9.83 2.47 -13.41
CA HIS A 109 11.04 2.35 -12.58
C HIS A 109 11.95 1.19 -12.97
N ARG A 110 11.40 0.16 -13.60
CA ARG A 110 12.08 -1.09 -13.96
C ARG A 110 12.92 -1.63 -12.79
N PRO A 111 12.31 -1.91 -11.62
CA PRO A 111 13.05 -2.39 -10.47
C PRO A 111 13.63 -3.78 -10.73
N THR A 112 14.73 -4.09 -10.04
CA THR A 112 15.32 -5.44 -10.00
C THR A 112 14.45 -6.38 -9.17
N ALA A 113 13.77 -5.87 -8.15
CA ALA A 113 12.85 -6.63 -7.31
C ALA A 113 11.75 -5.73 -6.75
N ILE A 114 10.59 -6.33 -6.51
CA ILE A 114 9.46 -5.70 -5.81
C ILE A 114 9.39 -6.32 -4.42
N VAL A 115 9.24 -5.47 -3.41
CA VAL A 115 8.99 -5.86 -2.03
C VAL A 115 7.60 -5.35 -1.67
N THR A 116 6.73 -6.21 -1.17
CA THR A 116 5.38 -5.82 -0.74
C THR A 116 5.02 -6.58 0.53
N SER A 117 4.14 -6.00 1.34
CA SER A 117 3.45 -6.77 2.36
C SER A 117 2.44 -7.73 1.70
N LEU A 118 2.27 -8.92 2.28
CA LEU A 118 1.23 -9.88 1.90
C LEU A 118 -0.14 -9.54 2.50
N PHE A 119 -0.20 -8.55 3.39
CA PHE A 119 -1.42 -8.11 4.07
C PHE A 119 -2.13 -6.93 3.36
N GLY A 120 -1.78 -6.66 2.10
CA GLY A 120 -2.49 -5.72 1.22
C GLY A 120 -3.60 -6.39 0.43
#